data_AF-A0A6B3HPJ1-F1
#
_entry.id   AF-A0A6B3HPJ1-F1
#
_cell.length_a   1.000
_cell.length_b   1.000
_cell.length_c   1.000
_cell.angle_alpha   90.00
_cell.angle_beta   90.00
_cell.angle_gamma   90.00
#
_symmetry.space_group_name_H-M   'P 1'
#
loop_
_entity.id
_entity.type
_entity.pdbx_description
1 polymer ?
#
loop_
_entity_poly.entity_id
_entity_poly.type
_entity_poly.pdbx_seq_one_letter_code
_entity_poly.pdbx_strand_id
1 'polypeptide(L)'
;ADARRSLKKVGLAPGMVTREFSEDVARGEVIRTEPRAGTDRNPDTAVALVVSKGSPIDVPDVTGLSAEDATAELEGEGLKVEVL
;
A
#
# COMPACT_ATOMS: atom_id res chain seq x y z
N ALA A 1 -8.55 -10.20 -2.43
CA ALA A 1 -8.00 -11.29 -1.57
C ALA A 1 -7.35 -12.40 -2.41
N ASP A 2 -6.90 -12.06 -3.62
CA ASP A 2 -6.73 -13.02 -4.70
C ASP A 2 -5.28 -13.43 -4.89
N ALA A 3 -4.33 -12.50 -4.68
CA ALA A 3 -2.90 -12.79 -4.76
C ALA A 3 -2.44 -13.92 -3.81
N ARG A 4 -2.86 -13.88 -2.54
CA ARG A 4 -2.52 -14.93 -1.56
C ARG A 4 -3.11 -16.30 -1.93
N ARG A 5 -4.29 -16.32 -2.56
CA ARG A 5 -4.92 -17.56 -3.03
C ARG A 5 -4.18 -18.12 -4.24
N SER A 6 -3.78 -17.26 -5.17
CA SER A 6 -3.00 -17.66 -6.34
C SER A 6 -1.66 -18.28 -5.95
N LEU A 7 -0.96 -17.72 -4.95
CA LEU A 7 0.28 -18.32 -4.43
C LEU A 7 0.04 -19.73 -3.88
N LYS A 8 -0.99 -19.92 -3.05
CA LYS A 8 -1.30 -21.25 -2.50
C LYS A 8 -1.68 -22.26 -3.58
N LYS A 9 -2.38 -21.85 -4.64
CA LYS A 9 -2.74 -22.74 -5.76
C LYS A 9 -1.53 -23.30 -6.50
N VAL A 10 -0.43 -22.56 -6.54
CA VAL A 10 0.82 -22.99 -7.18
C VAL A 10 1.82 -23.59 -6.18
N GLY A 11 1.37 -23.91 -4.95
CA GLY A 11 2.21 -24.51 -3.92
C GLY A 11 3.23 -23.55 -3.30
N LEU A 12 2.99 -22.24 -3.36
CA LEU A 12 3.86 -21.21 -2.75
C LEU A 12 3.22 -20.62 -1.49
N ALA A 13 4.05 -20.21 -0.55
CA ALA A 13 3.62 -19.59 0.71
C ALA A 13 3.55 -18.05 0.58
N PRO A 14 2.51 -17.40 1.10
CA PRO A 14 2.50 -15.94 1.21
C PRO A 14 3.56 -15.50 2.23
N GLY A 15 4.48 -14.65 1.80
CA GLY A 15 5.54 -14.07 2.63
C GLY A 15 5.18 -12.71 3.21
N MET A 16 6.22 -11.91 3.46
CA MET A 16 6.10 -10.56 3.99
C MET A 16 5.30 -9.65 3.05
N VAL A 17 4.46 -8.79 3.62
CA VAL A 17 3.74 -7.76 2.85
C VAL A 17 4.38 -6.41 3.14
N THR A 18 4.96 -5.80 2.12
CA THR A 18 5.41 -4.41 2.15
C THR A 18 4.41 -3.52 1.43
N ARG A 19 4.48 -2.20 1.67
CA ARG A 19 3.57 -1.24 1.07
C ARG A 19 4.32 -0.07 0.46
N GLU A 20 3.98 0.28 -0.78
CA GLU A 20 4.59 1.38 -1.55
C GLU A 20 3.50 2.27 -2.16
N PHE A 21 3.80 3.55 -2.40
CA PHE A 21 2.91 4.43 -3.15
C PHE A 21 2.98 4.08 -4.64
N SER A 22 1.84 4.16 -5.33
CA SER A 22 1.75 3.91 -6.77
C SER A 22 0.57 4.69 -7.32
N GLU A 23 0.81 5.47 -8.36
CA GLU A 23 -0.21 6.25 -9.07
C GLU A 23 -1.08 5.36 -9.97
N ASP A 24 -0.50 4.29 -10.52
CA ASP A 24 -1.16 3.39 -11.46
C ASP A 24 -1.96 2.27 -10.78
N VAL A 25 -1.63 1.92 -9.54
CA VAL A 25 -2.20 0.76 -8.84
C VAL A 25 -3.06 1.23 -7.68
N ALA A 26 -4.34 0.84 -7.68
CA ALA A 26 -5.28 1.23 -6.65
C ALA A 26 -4.84 0.77 -5.25
N ARG A 27 -5.17 1.56 -4.23
CA ARG A 27 -4.85 1.25 -2.83
C ARG A 27 -5.37 -0.13 -2.44
N GLY A 28 -4.48 -0.97 -1.90
CA GLY A 28 -4.80 -2.32 -1.47
C GLY A 28 -4.58 -3.41 -2.53
N GLU A 29 -4.27 -3.04 -3.76
CA GLU A 29 -3.89 -3.97 -4.82
C GLU A 29 -2.39 -4.27 -4.82
N VAL A 30 -1.99 -5.41 -5.40
CA VAL A 30 -0.59 -5.84 -5.42
C VAL A 30 0.11 -5.17 -6.61
N ILE A 31 1.12 -4.35 -6.32
CA ILE A 31 2.00 -3.73 -7.32
C ILE A 31 2.89 -4.80 -7.96
N ARG A 32 3.56 -5.60 -7.12
CA ARG A 32 4.47 -6.66 -7.55
C ARG A 32 4.71 -7.69 -6.45
N THR A 33 5.32 -8.79 -6.84
CA THR A 33 5.83 -9.82 -5.92
C THR A 33 7.34 -9.84 -5.94
N GLU A 34 7.94 -10.24 -4.82
CA GLU A 34 9.37 -10.56 -4.74
C GLU A 34 9.49 -12.01 -4.23
N PRO A 35 9.95 -12.94 -5.07
CA PRO A 35 10.45 -12.77 -6.44
C PRO A 35 9.38 -12.39 -7.46
N ARG A 36 9.78 -11.77 -8.57
CA ARG A 36 8.87 -11.39 -9.65
C ARG A 36 8.14 -12.62 -10.21
N ALA A 37 6.90 -12.41 -10.66
CA ALA A 37 6.12 -13.43 -11.34
C ALA A 37 6.91 -14.05 -12.50
N GLY A 38 6.80 -15.37 -12.67
CA GLY A 38 7.59 -16.14 -13.65
C GLY A 38 8.97 -16.57 -13.18
N THR A 39 9.39 -16.22 -11.96
CA THR A 39 10.62 -16.75 -11.36
C THR A 39 10.37 -18.15 -10.79
N ASP A 40 11.17 -19.13 -11.21
CA ASP A 40 11.11 -20.48 -10.64
C ASP A 40 11.48 -20.47 -9.17
N ARG A 41 10.69 -21.22 -8.39
CA ARG A 41 10.84 -21.35 -6.95
C ARG A 41 10.54 -22.76 -6.52
N ASN A 42 11.25 -23.20 -5.48
CA ASN A 42 10.89 -24.44 -4.81
C ASN A 42 9.48 -24.30 -4.20
N PRO A 43 8.70 -25.38 -4.16
CA PRO A 43 7.44 -25.40 -3.44
C PRO A 43 7.64 -25.01 -1.97
N ASP A 44 6.59 -24.48 -1.37
CA ASP A 44 6.53 -23.98 0.01
C ASP A 44 7.45 -22.81 0.35
N THR A 45 8.10 -22.21 -0.65
CA THR A 45 8.89 -20.99 -0.44
C THR A 45 8.01 -19.75 -0.35
N ALA A 46 8.44 -18.80 0.48
CA ALA A 46 7.72 -17.56 0.72
C ALA A 46 7.92 -16.56 -0.44
N VAL A 47 6.81 -15.96 -0.87
CA VAL A 47 6.80 -14.85 -1.85
C VAL A 47 6.29 -13.58 -1.17
N ALA A 48 7.14 -12.56 -1.11
CA ALA A 48 6.76 -11.26 -0.59
C ALA A 48 5.82 -10.53 -1.57
N LEU A 49 4.88 -9.77 -1.01
CA LEU A 49 3.91 -8.98 -1.77
C LEU A 49 4.14 -7.50 -1.50
N VAL A 50 4.28 -6.71 -2.56
CA VAL A 50 4.31 -5.26 -2.49
C VAL A 50 2.91 -4.75 -2.82
N VAL A 51 2.25 -4.13 -1.85
CA VAL A 51 0.86 -3.66 -1.96
C VAL A 51 0.82 -2.14 -2.08
N SER A 52 -0.04 -1.63 -2.96
CA SER A 52 -0.20 -0.19 -3.18
C SER A 52 -0.83 0.50 -1.97
N LYS A 53 -0.24 1.64 -1.59
CA LYS A 53 -0.83 2.64 -0.68
C LYS A 53 -1.79 3.59 -1.41
N GLY A 54 -1.89 3.49 -2.74
CA GLY A 54 -2.54 4.46 -3.62
C GLY A 54 -1.57 5.53 -4.09
N SER A 55 -2.10 6.53 -4.81
CA SER A 55 -1.34 7.71 -5.21
C SER A 55 -0.86 8.47 -3.97
N PRO A 56 0.36 9.05 -4.02
CA PRO A 56 0.79 9.99 -2.99
C PRO A 56 -0.17 11.19 -2.97
N ILE A 57 -0.43 11.71 -1.77
CA ILE A 57 -1.21 12.93 -1.55
C ILE A 57 -0.22 13.97 -1.04
N ASP A 58 -0.23 15.15 -1.64
CA ASP A 58 0.57 16.28 -1.18
C ASP A 58 -0.04 16.81 0.12
N VAL A 59 0.82 17.05 1.12
CA VAL A 59 0.37 17.59 2.40
C VAL A 59 0.47 19.12 2.32
N PRO A 60 -0.64 19.86 2.39
CA PRO A 60 -0.61 21.31 2.37
C PRO A 60 0.06 21.87 3.63
N ASP A 61 0.74 23.02 3.48
CA ASP A 61 1.27 23.76 4.62
C ASP A 61 0.13 24.49 5.34
N VAL A 62 -0.05 24.15 6.62
CA VAL A 62 -1.09 24.72 7.50
C VAL A 62 -0.50 25.65 8.56
N THR A 63 0.76 26.07 8.40
CA THR A 63 1.43 26.96 9.35
C THR A 63 0.68 28.29 9.49
N GLY A 64 0.34 28.65 10.72
CA GLY A 64 -0.38 29.89 11.02
C GLY A 64 -1.90 29.80 10.93
N LEU A 65 -2.46 28.65 10.53
CA LEU A 65 -3.89 28.38 10.62
C LEU A 65 -4.28 27.99 12.06
N SER A 66 -5.56 28.18 12.38
CA SER A 66 -6.12 27.59 13.60
C SER A 66 -6.14 26.06 13.50
N ALA A 67 -6.20 25.35 14.63
CA ALA A 67 -6.29 23.88 14.61
C ALA A 67 -7.54 23.39 13.85
N GLU A 68 -8.63 24.15 13.92
CA GLU A 68 -9.90 23.84 13.24
C GLU A 68 -9.75 23.99 11.72
N ASP A 69 -9.18 25.11 11.26
CA ASP A 69 -8.95 25.38 9.83
C ASP A 69 -7.91 24.44 9.23
N ALA A 70 -6.82 24.17 9.96
CA ALA A 70 -5.79 23.22 9.56
C ALA A 70 -6.35 21.80 9.40
N THR A 71 -7.25 21.39 10.31
CA THR A 71 -7.91 20.08 10.23
C THR A 71 -8.80 20.01 8.99
N ALA A 72 -9.62 21.04 8.75
CA ALA A 72 -10.51 21.07 7.58
C ALA A 72 -9.74 21.03 6.25
N GLU A 73 -8.63 21.77 6.14
CA GLU A 73 -7.78 21.78 4.95
C GLU A 73 -7.18 20.38 4.67
N LEU A 74 -6.59 19.76 5.70
CA LEU A 74 -5.96 18.44 5.57
C LEU A 74 -6.98 17.32 5.31
N GLU A 75 -8.14 17.36 5.96
CA GLU A 75 -9.22 16.39 5.71
C GLU A 75 -9.85 16.55 4.32
N GLY A 76 -9.86 17.78 3.78
CA GLY A 76 -10.26 18.07 2.40
C GLY A 76 -9.42 17.32 1.36
N GLU A 77 -8.13 17.14 1.64
CA GLU A 77 -7.19 16.33 0.83
C GLU A 77 -7.31 14.81 1.11
N GLY A 78 -8.26 14.39 1.95
CA GLY A 78 -8.47 12.98 2.31
C GLY A 78 -7.46 12.44 3.33
N LEU A 79 -6.74 13.32 4.03
CA LEU A 79 -5.86 12.96 5.13
C LEU A 79 -6.68 12.75 6.41
N LYS A 80 -6.15 11.95 7.33
CA LYS A 80 -6.72 11.80 8.68
C LYS A 80 -5.88 12.61 9.65
N VAL A 81 -6.51 13.52 10.38
CA VAL A 81 -5.83 14.41 11.32
C VAL A 81 -6.12 13.97 12.75
N GLU A 82 -5.10 14.01 13.60
CA GLU A 82 -5.21 13.78 15.04
C GLU A 82 -4.49 14.93 15.76
N VAL A 83 -5.22 15.67 16.59
CA VAL A 83 -4.69 16.77 17.41
C VAL A 83 -4.50 16.22 18.82
N LEU A 84 -3.24 16.19 19.30
CA LEU A 84 -2.84 15.65 20.60
C LEU A 84 -2.86 16.71 21.71
#